data_AF-A0A433CW73-F1
#
_entry.id   AF-A0A433CW73-F1
#
_cell.length_a   1.000
_cell.length_b   1.000
_cell.length_c   1.000
_cell.angle_alpha   90.00
_cell.angle_beta   90.00
_cell.angle_gamma   90.00
#
_symmetry.space_group_name_H-M   'P 1'
#
loop_
_entity.id
_entity.type
_entity.pdbx_description
1 polymer ?
#
loop_
_entity_poly.entity_id
_entity_poly.type
_entity_poly.pdbx_seq_one_letter_code
_entity_poly.pdbx_strand_id
1 'polypeptide(L)' 'MHLLDLSAKVKEGVQNASLIGYRFNTVGVSDGISMGTRGMSYSLQSRDLIADSIETVG' A
#
# COMPACT_ATOMS: atom_id res chain seq x y z
N MET A 1 1.84 9.73 5.40
CA MET A 1 1.58 10.63 4.26
C MET A 1 2.85 10.90 3.42
N HIS A 2 3.77 9.92 3.29
CA HIS A 2 5.08 10.12 2.61
C HIS A 2 5.45 9.00 1.63
N LEU A 3 4.56 8.01 1.46
CA LEU A 3 4.87 6.79 0.71
C LEU A 3 4.94 7.04 -0.81
N LEU A 4 4.27 8.07 -1.32
CA LEU A 4 4.34 8.43 -2.74
C LEU A 4 5.72 8.98 -3.12
N ASP A 5 6.32 9.81 -2.26
CA ASP A 5 7.67 10.34 -2.48
C ASP A 5 8.71 9.21 -2.41
N LEU A 6 8.55 8.29 -1.47
CA LEU A 6 9.41 7.10 -1.40
C LEU A 6 9.23 6.20 -2.63
N SER A 7 7.99 6.00 -3.08
CA SER A 7 7.67 5.23 -4.29
C SER A 7 8.27 5.87 -5.56
N ALA A 8 8.35 7.21 -5.62
CA ALA A 8 9.05 7.90 -6.70
C ALA A 8 10.55 7.57 -6.71
N LYS A 9 11.22 7.61 -5.56
CA LYS A 9 12.64 7.24 -5.42
C LYS A 9 12.90 5.77 -5.78
N VAL A 10 11.99 4.86 -5.41
CA VAL A 10 12.09 3.44 -5.81
C VAL A 10 12.00 3.30 -7.33
N LYS A 11 11.07 4.00 -7.98
CA LYS A 11 10.94 3.98 -9.45
C LYS A 11 12.20 4.50 -10.14
N GLU A 12 12.79 5.59 -9.64
CA GLU A 12 14.07 6.10 -10.15
C GLU A 12 15.17 5.03 -10.06
N GLY A 13 15.27 4.32 -8.94
CA GLY A 13 16.22 3.21 -8.78
C GLY A 13 16.02 2.08 -9.79
N VAL A 14 14.76 1.67 -10.03
CA VAL A 14 14.40 0.65 -11.03
C VAL A 14 14.80 1.10 -12.45
N GLN A 15 14.53 2.37 -12.80
CA GLN A 15 14.90 2.93 -14.10
C GLN A 15 16.41 3.04 -14.30
N ASN A 16 17.15 3.40 -13.24
CA ASN A 16 18.62 3.42 -13.27
C ASN A 16 19.22 2.03 -13.48
N ALA A 17 18.51 0.97 -13.08
CA ALA A 17 18.86 -0.42 -13.37
C ALA A 17 18.42 -0.89 -14.77
N SER A 18 18.01 0.03 -15.67
CA SER A 18 17.51 -0.27 -17.02
C SER A 18 16.24 -1.15 -17.05
N LEU A 19 15.41 -1.05 -16.01
CA LEU A 19 14.10 -1.70 -15.93
C LEU A 19 12.96 -0.66 -16.05
N ILE A 20 11.75 -1.13 -16.33
CA ILE A 20 10.55 -0.27 -16.40
C ILE A 20 9.78 -0.38 -15.08
N GLY A 21 9.70 0.72 -14.34
CA GLY A 21 8.97 0.79 -13.08
C GLY A 21 7.50 1.19 -13.26
N TYR A 22 6.58 0.28 -12.94
CA TYR A 22 5.14 0.54 -12.80
C TYR A 22 4.79 0.71 -11.33
N ARG A 23 4.05 1.78 -11.00
CA ARG A 23 3.62 2.07 -9.62
C ARG A 23 2.12 1.92 -9.53
N PHE A 24 1.65 1.27 -8.48
CA PHE A 24 0.25 1.24 -8.05
C PHE A 24 0.20 1.38 -6.53
N ASN A 25 -1.00 1.58 -5.98
CA ASN A 25 -1.22 1.67 -4.53
C ASN A 25 -2.38 0.76 -4.14
N THR A 26 -2.45 0.44 -2.85
CA THR A 26 -3.58 -0.25 -2.23
C THR A 26 -4.08 0.56 -1.03
N VAL A 27 -5.23 0.18 -0.48
CA VAL A 27 -5.85 0.85 0.66
C VAL A 27 -5.07 0.58 1.96
N GLY A 28 -5.35 1.39 2.99
CA GLY A 28 -4.86 1.17 4.34
C GLY A 28 -5.79 1.81 5.35
N VAL A 29 -5.82 1.26 6.56
CA VAL A 29 -6.62 1.77 7.68
C VAL A 29 -5.70 2.12 8.85
N SER A 30 -6.12 3.07 9.67
CA SER A 30 -5.39 3.44 10.89
C SER A 30 -6.08 2.84 12.11
N ASP A 31 -5.40 1.91 12.77
CA ASP A 31 -5.88 1.34 14.03
C ASP A 31 -6.08 2.44 15.06
N GLY A 32 -5.11 3.34 15.23
CA GLY A 32 -5.19 4.44 16.19
C GLY A 32 -6.43 5.34 16.03
N ILE A 33 -6.94 5.50 14.80
CA ILE A 33 -8.18 6.24 14.54
C ILE A 33 -9.43 5.36 14.77
N SER A 34 -9.36 4.07 14.45
CA SER A 34 -10.50 3.16 14.50
C SER A 34 -10.72 2.49 15.86
N MET A 35 -9.74 2.53 16.75
CA MET A 35 -9.81 1.98 18.11
C MET A 35 -11.06 2.48 18.86
N GLY A 36 -11.79 1.56 19.50
CA GLY A 36 -12.98 1.89 20.30
C GLY A 36 -14.24 2.20 19.49
N THR A 37 -14.18 2.16 18.17
CA THR A 37 -15.33 2.35 17.28
C THR A 37 -15.68 1.06 16.52
N ARG A 38 -16.83 1.06 15.84
CA ARG A 38 -17.19 -0.02 14.89
C ARG A 38 -16.19 -0.15 13.74
N GLY A 39 -15.35 0.86 13.48
CA GLY A 39 -14.29 0.78 12.47
C GLY A 39 -13.26 -0.32 12.75
N MET A 40 -13.06 -0.68 14.02
CA MET A 40 -12.09 -1.70 14.42
C MET A 40 -12.40 -3.09 13.82
N SER A 41 -13.66 -3.36 13.46
CA SER A 41 -14.06 -4.62 12.82
C SER A 41 -13.54 -4.79 11.39
N TYR A 42 -12.87 -3.79 10.83
CA TYR A 42 -12.31 -3.82 9.47
C TYR A 42 -10.78 -3.83 9.43
N SER A 43 -10.09 -3.68 10.56
CA SER A 43 -8.63 -3.62 10.59
C SER A 43 -7.98 -4.93 10.18
N LEU A 44 -8.36 -6.04 10.82
CA LEU A 44 -7.70 -7.33 10.57
C LEU A 44 -7.88 -7.79 9.12
N GLN A 45 -9.08 -7.64 8.59
CA GLN A 45 -9.44 -8.02 7.23
C GLN A 45 -8.80 -7.10 6.17
N SER A 46 -8.43 -5.86 6.54
CA SER A 46 -7.70 -4.97 5.63
C SER A 46 -6.36 -5.56 5.19
N ARG A 47 -5.74 -6.42 6.02
CA ARG A 47 -4.49 -7.12 5.66
C ARG A 47 -4.69 -8.06 4.48
N ASP A 48 -5.74 -8.87 4.52
CA ASP A 48 -6.00 -9.87 3.47
C ASP A 48 -6.44 -9.15 2.19
N LEU A 49 -7.25 -8.09 2.30
CA LEU A 49 -7.61 -7.24 1.16
C LEU A 49 -6.39 -6.57 0.50
N ILE A 50 -5.41 -6.14 1.30
CA ILE A 50 -4.14 -5.59 0.81
C ILE A 50 -3.37 -6.67 0.03
N ALA A 51 -3.31 -7.89 0.55
CA ALA A 51 -2.65 -9.02 -0.11
C ALA A 51 -3.33 -9.33 -1.46
N ASP A 52 -4.65 -9.49 -1.47
CA ASP A 52 -5.44 -9.76 -2.68
C ASP A 52 -5.27 -8.65 -3.73
N SER A 53 -5.20 -7.39 -3.29
CA SER A 53 -5.00 -6.24 -4.18
C SER A 53 -3.63 -6.25 -4.86
N ILE A 54 -2.58 -6.69 -4.15
CA ILE A 54 -1.23 -6.81 -4.71
C ILE A 54 -1.16 -8.01 -5.66
N GLU A 55 -1.75 -9.14 -5.27
CA GLU A 55 -1.81 -10.35 -6.10
C GLU A 55 -2.56 -10.12 -7.41
N THR A 56 -3.66 -9.35 -7.38
CA THR A 56 -4.47 -9.07 -8.58
C THR A 56 -3.72 -8.23 -9.63
N VAL A 57 -2.80 -7.37 -9.20
CA VAL A 57 -2.05 -6.47 -10.09
C VAL A 57 -0.75 -7.10 -10.60
N GLY A 58 -0.14 -8.01 -9.83
CA GLY A 58 1.13 -8.68 -10.14
C GLY A 58 1.01 -9.69 -11.27
#